data_AF-A0A6I2VIG6-F1
#
_entry.id   AF-A0A6I2VIG6-F1
#
_cell.length_a   1.000
_cell.length_b   1.000
_cell.length_c   1.000
_cell.angle_alpha   90.00
_cell.angle_beta   90.00
_cell.angle_gamma   90.00
#
_symmetry.space_group_name_H-M   'P 1'
#
loop_
_entity.id
_entity.type
_entity.pdbx_description
1 polymer ?
#
loop_
_entity_poly.entity_id
_entity_poly.type
_entity_poly.pdbx_seq_one_letter_code
_entity_poly.pdbx_strand_id
1 'polypeptide(L)'
;MAEQAASGETAFTLALNEASSADTSREQLTALTRHEAPEIRAAVAGNPRLLTGALTKLAQDSDKRVRAAVAAHENTSAAVIDELAFDEDWQVRAAVAGNPSSGSYCLGELARDDDVRVKALTASSAGLTVKDLDRLAKDDDSRVRAAVAMNRGASQDVLSRLSADSDWQVRAGIGANPVAAMVLLRTLATDEDWRVRASVASNGATPIEVLSALALDGDEGVRSAARRPTMKDPAPSET
;
A
#
# COMPACT_ATOMS: atom_id res chain seq x y z
N MET A 1 -13.77 28.91 -33.89
CA MET A 1 -12.61 28.06 -33.52
C MET A 1 -12.25 28.27 -32.05
N ALA A 2 -11.80 29.45 -31.61
CA ALA A 2 -11.42 29.68 -30.20
C ALA A 2 -12.59 29.58 -29.18
N GLU A 3 -13.78 30.06 -29.55
CA GLU A 3 -14.95 30.08 -28.66
C GLU A 3 -15.59 28.70 -28.43
N GLN A 4 -15.56 27.81 -29.44
CA GLN A 4 -15.97 26.41 -29.30
C GLN A 4 -14.97 25.58 -28.47
N ALA A 5 -13.67 25.87 -28.58
CA ALA A 5 -12.66 25.20 -27.76
C ALA A 5 -12.80 25.57 -26.28
N ALA A 6 -13.00 26.87 -25.97
CA ALA A 6 -13.24 27.34 -24.61
C ALA A 6 -14.55 26.78 -24.01
N SER A 7 -15.62 26.67 -24.82
CA SER A 7 -16.87 26.05 -24.38
C SER A 7 -16.72 24.55 -24.09
N GLY A 8 -15.94 23.82 -24.89
CA GLY A 8 -15.68 22.39 -24.68
C GLY A 8 -14.83 22.12 -23.44
N GLU A 9 -13.80 22.94 -23.21
CA GLU A 9 -12.94 22.87 -22.02
C GLU A 9 -13.72 23.19 -20.74
N THR A 10 -14.64 24.15 -20.80
CA THR A 10 -15.53 24.48 -19.69
C THR A 10 -16.51 23.33 -19.39
N ALA A 11 -17.10 22.73 -20.42
CA ALA A 11 -18.04 21.60 -20.27
C ALA A 11 -17.34 20.35 -19.70
N PHE A 12 -16.14 20.04 -20.19
CA PHE A 12 -15.32 18.94 -19.67
C PHE A 12 -14.99 19.14 -18.18
N THR A 13 -14.53 20.34 -17.82
CA THR A 13 -14.17 20.67 -16.44
C THR A 13 -15.37 20.57 -15.51
N LEU A 14 -16.54 21.05 -15.96
CA LEU A 14 -17.78 20.93 -15.18
C LEU A 14 -18.19 19.48 -14.96
N ALA A 15 -18.17 18.66 -16.02
CA ALA A 15 -18.53 17.24 -15.94
C ALA A 15 -17.54 16.44 -15.08
N LEU A 16 -16.25 16.78 -15.11
CA LEU A 16 -15.24 16.15 -14.25
C LEU A 16 -15.44 16.51 -12.77
N ASN A 17 -15.77 17.77 -12.48
CA ASN A 17 -16.11 18.21 -11.12
C ASN A 17 -17.39 17.54 -10.63
N GLU A 18 -18.41 17.41 -11.48
CA GLU A 18 -19.64 16.69 -11.16
C GLU A 18 -19.38 15.20 -10.92
N ALA A 19 -18.57 14.54 -11.74
CA ALA A 19 -18.21 13.14 -11.55
C ALA A 19 -17.50 12.88 -10.22
N SER A 20 -16.63 13.79 -9.79
CA SER A 20 -15.82 13.65 -8.58
C SER A 20 -16.51 14.17 -7.31
N SER A 21 -17.59 14.96 -7.46
CA SER A 21 -18.24 15.60 -6.33
C SER A 21 -19.00 14.60 -5.46
N ALA A 22 -18.76 14.68 -4.15
CA ALA A 22 -19.45 13.87 -3.16
C ALA A 22 -20.95 14.20 -3.08
N ASP A 23 -21.41 15.33 -3.63
CA ASP A 23 -22.81 15.76 -3.57
C ASP A 23 -23.63 15.36 -4.80
N THR A 24 -22.98 14.88 -5.86
CA THR A 24 -23.64 14.49 -7.10
C THR A 24 -24.67 13.39 -6.86
N SER A 25 -25.84 13.54 -7.49
CA SER A 25 -26.93 12.55 -7.39
C SER A 25 -26.55 11.25 -8.10
N ARG A 26 -27.17 10.15 -7.69
CA ARG A 26 -26.91 8.83 -8.28
C ARG A 26 -27.36 8.77 -9.73
N GLU A 27 -28.43 9.45 -10.06
CA GLU A 27 -28.97 9.56 -11.41
C GLU A 27 -27.97 10.27 -12.34
N GLN A 28 -27.38 11.38 -11.88
CA GLN A 28 -26.33 12.09 -12.60
C GLN A 28 -25.08 11.25 -12.78
N LEU A 29 -24.59 10.60 -11.71
CA LEU A 29 -23.44 9.69 -11.80
C LEU A 29 -23.71 8.56 -12.80
N THR A 30 -24.92 8.00 -12.79
CA THR A 30 -25.31 6.93 -13.73
C THR A 30 -25.27 7.43 -15.18
N ALA A 31 -25.69 8.67 -15.45
CA ALA A 31 -25.59 9.25 -16.79
C ALA A 31 -24.13 9.42 -17.23
N LEU A 32 -23.26 9.88 -16.32
CA LEU A 32 -21.84 10.10 -16.59
C LEU A 32 -21.04 8.80 -16.79
N THR A 33 -21.55 7.63 -16.41
CA THR A 33 -20.91 6.33 -16.72
C THR A 33 -20.76 6.06 -18.21
N ARG A 34 -21.51 6.76 -19.07
CA ARG A 34 -21.47 6.62 -20.54
C ARG A 34 -20.76 7.79 -21.22
N HIS A 35 -20.11 8.66 -20.45
CA HIS A 35 -19.43 9.82 -20.99
C HIS A 35 -18.30 9.39 -21.95
N GLU A 36 -18.10 10.12 -23.04
CA GLU A 36 -17.09 9.78 -24.06
C GLU A 36 -15.66 9.81 -23.50
N ALA A 37 -15.37 10.80 -22.65
CA ALA A 37 -14.07 10.96 -22.01
C ALA A 37 -13.86 9.92 -20.90
N PRO A 38 -12.84 9.05 -21.00
CA PRO A 38 -12.52 8.06 -19.97
C PRO A 38 -12.13 8.69 -18.62
N GLU A 39 -11.58 9.91 -18.61
CA GLU A 39 -11.25 10.64 -17.39
C GLU A 39 -12.48 10.90 -16.54
N ILE A 40 -13.60 11.26 -17.18
CA ILE A 40 -14.88 11.48 -16.50
C ILE A 40 -15.45 10.15 -16.02
N ARG A 41 -15.39 9.09 -16.84
CA ARG A 41 -15.84 7.75 -16.41
C ARG A 41 -15.03 7.21 -15.23
N ALA A 42 -13.72 7.45 -15.19
CA ALA A 42 -12.85 7.08 -14.08
C ALA A 42 -13.16 7.87 -12.82
N ALA A 43 -13.43 9.18 -12.96
CA ALA A 43 -13.89 10.01 -11.84
C ALA A 43 -15.23 9.52 -11.27
N VAL A 44 -16.18 9.13 -12.14
CA VAL A 44 -17.44 8.51 -11.71
C VAL A 44 -17.17 7.20 -10.97
N ALA A 45 -16.30 6.33 -11.50
CA ALA A 45 -15.95 5.05 -10.90
C ALA A 45 -15.32 5.21 -9.50
N GLY A 46 -14.58 6.30 -9.26
CA GLY A 46 -14.00 6.63 -7.96
C GLY A 46 -14.96 7.33 -6.99
N ASN A 47 -16.20 7.64 -7.40
CA ASN A 47 -17.14 8.37 -6.54
C ASN A 47 -17.76 7.45 -5.48
N PRO A 48 -17.62 7.76 -4.17
CA PRO A 48 -18.07 6.87 -3.08
C PRO A 48 -19.59 6.62 -3.07
N ARG A 49 -20.40 7.45 -3.74
CA ARG A 49 -21.84 7.27 -3.86
C ARG A 49 -22.24 6.28 -4.97
N LEU A 50 -21.29 5.81 -5.78
CA LEU A 50 -21.57 4.90 -6.88
C LEU A 50 -21.96 3.51 -6.36
N LEU A 51 -23.01 2.94 -6.95
CA LEU A 51 -23.55 1.64 -6.56
C LEU A 51 -22.89 0.50 -7.34
N THR A 52 -22.88 -0.70 -6.73
CA THR A 52 -22.28 -1.93 -7.27
C THR A 52 -22.73 -2.27 -8.69
N GLY A 53 -24.00 -2.01 -9.06
CA GLY A 53 -24.50 -2.28 -10.40
C GLY A 53 -23.88 -1.41 -11.50
N ALA A 54 -23.47 -0.17 -11.18
CA ALA A 54 -22.75 0.70 -12.11
C ALA A 54 -21.26 0.32 -12.18
N LEU A 55 -20.66 -0.01 -11.03
CA LEU A 55 -19.29 -0.51 -10.94
C LEU A 55 -19.11 -1.79 -11.79
N THR A 56 -20.07 -2.71 -11.77
CA THR A 56 -20.05 -3.94 -12.59
C THR A 56 -19.96 -3.63 -14.08
N LYS A 57 -20.63 -2.57 -14.55
CA LYS A 57 -20.58 -2.16 -15.96
C LYS A 57 -19.24 -1.51 -16.31
N LEU A 58 -18.75 -0.64 -15.43
CA LEU A 58 -17.47 0.06 -15.60
C LEU A 58 -16.25 -0.88 -15.44
N ALA A 59 -16.41 -2.04 -14.80
CA ALA A 59 -15.39 -3.08 -14.77
C ALA A 59 -15.04 -3.60 -16.18
N GLN A 60 -15.97 -3.50 -17.12
CA GLN A 60 -15.80 -3.91 -18.52
C GLN A 60 -15.37 -2.75 -19.43
N ASP A 61 -14.99 -1.61 -18.87
CA ASP A 61 -14.61 -0.44 -19.67
C ASP A 61 -13.34 -0.71 -20.48
N SER A 62 -13.28 -0.19 -21.71
CA SER A 62 -12.10 -0.29 -22.56
C SER A 62 -10.89 0.44 -21.99
N ASP A 63 -11.09 1.50 -21.19
CA ASP A 63 -10.00 2.26 -20.60
C ASP A 63 -9.62 1.68 -19.24
N LYS A 64 -8.38 1.19 -19.15
CA LYS A 64 -7.80 0.63 -17.93
C LYS A 64 -7.85 1.53 -16.70
N ARG A 65 -7.87 2.87 -16.86
CA ARG A 65 -7.97 3.81 -15.73
C ARG A 65 -9.34 3.74 -15.09
N VAL A 66 -10.38 3.52 -15.89
CA VAL A 66 -11.74 3.29 -15.40
C VAL A 66 -11.80 1.96 -14.65
N ARG A 67 -11.26 0.88 -15.24
CA ARG A 67 -11.22 -0.43 -14.57
C ARG A 67 -10.41 -0.40 -13.27
N ALA A 68 -9.29 0.30 -13.24
CA ALA A 68 -8.47 0.47 -12.04
C ALA A 68 -9.20 1.28 -10.95
N ALA A 69 -9.97 2.30 -11.32
CA ALA A 69 -10.81 3.05 -10.38
C ALA A 69 -11.92 2.16 -9.80
N VAL A 70 -12.53 1.29 -10.60
CA VAL A 70 -13.48 0.27 -10.11
C VAL A 70 -12.78 -0.71 -9.16
N ALA A 71 -11.61 -1.23 -9.52
CA ALA A 71 -10.85 -2.14 -8.66
C ALA A 71 -10.48 -1.52 -7.31
N ALA A 72 -10.18 -0.22 -7.26
CA ALA A 72 -9.84 0.50 -6.03
C ALA A 72 -11.06 0.88 -5.17
N HIS A 73 -12.27 0.78 -5.71
CA HIS A 73 -13.47 1.29 -5.04
C HIS A 73 -13.94 0.36 -3.90
N GLU A 74 -14.25 0.93 -2.74
CA GLU A 74 -14.61 0.21 -1.50
C GLU A 74 -15.88 -0.64 -1.63
N ASN A 75 -16.86 -0.17 -2.42
CA ASN A 75 -18.13 -0.89 -2.67
C ASN A 75 -18.08 -1.87 -3.86
N THR A 76 -16.90 -2.15 -4.42
CA THR A 76 -16.77 -3.13 -5.51
C THR A 76 -17.01 -4.53 -4.95
N SER A 77 -17.94 -5.25 -5.58
CA SER A 77 -18.29 -6.60 -5.14
C SER A 77 -17.14 -7.59 -5.34
N ALA A 78 -17.04 -8.59 -4.46
CA ALA A 78 -16.06 -9.66 -4.56
C ALA A 78 -16.00 -10.31 -5.96
N ALA A 79 -17.14 -10.55 -6.62
CA ALA A 79 -17.16 -11.14 -7.97
C ALA A 79 -16.45 -10.27 -9.03
N VAL A 80 -16.57 -8.94 -8.93
CA VAL A 80 -15.89 -7.99 -9.83
C VAL A 80 -14.41 -7.89 -9.48
N ILE A 81 -14.07 -7.92 -8.18
CA ILE A 81 -12.68 -7.97 -7.72
C ILE A 81 -11.98 -9.23 -8.25
N ASP A 82 -12.63 -10.39 -8.14
CA ASP A 82 -12.10 -11.67 -8.63
C ASP A 82 -11.89 -11.66 -10.15
N GLU A 83 -12.77 -11.00 -10.90
CA GLU A 83 -12.59 -10.80 -12.34
C GLU A 83 -11.40 -9.89 -12.66
N LEU A 84 -11.34 -8.72 -12.01
CA LEU A 84 -10.29 -7.72 -12.24
C LEU A 84 -8.90 -8.18 -11.73
N ALA A 85 -8.85 -9.21 -10.89
CA ALA A 85 -7.60 -9.84 -10.47
C ALA A 85 -6.82 -10.46 -11.65
N PHE A 86 -7.52 -10.80 -12.73
CA PHE A 86 -6.95 -11.36 -13.96
C PHE A 86 -6.96 -10.36 -15.12
N ASP A 87 -7.16 -9.07 -14.85
CA ASP A 87 -7.14 -8.02 -15.88
C ASP A 87 -5.80 -8.03 -16.65
N GLU A 88 -5.83 -7.70 -17.93
CA GLU A 88 -4.63 -7.61 -18.76
C GLU A 88 -3.64 -6.56 -18.26
N ASP A 89 -4.13 -5.46 -17.68
CA ASP A 89 -3.30 -4.34 -17.24
C ASP A 89 -2.89 -4.50 -15.77
N TRP A 90 -1.57 -4.46 -15.55
CA TRP A 90 -0.99 -4.63 -14.22
C TRP A 90 -1.46 -3.56 -13.21
N GLN A 91 -1.86 -2.36 -13.64
CA GLN A 91 -2.34 -1.31 -12.74
C GLN A 91 -3.71 -1.66 -12.17
N VAL A 92 -4.54 -2.34 -12.95
CA VAL A 92 -5.84 -2.84 -12.50
C VAL A 92 -5.63 -3.95 -11.47
N ARG A 93 -4.78 -4.94 -11.78
CA ARG A 93 -4.43 -6.02 -10.83
C ARG A 93 -3.78 -5.48 -9.54
N ALA A 94 -2.95 -4.46 -9.64
CA ALA A 94 -2.37 -3.75 -8.49
C ALA A 94 -3.44 -3.04 -7.65
N ALA A 95 -4.45 -2.42 -8.26
CA ALA A 95 -5.57 -1.80 -7.55
C ALA A 95 -6.41 -2.85 -6.80
N VAL A 96 -6.60 -4.03 -7.38
CA VAL A 96 -7.21 -5.18 -6.70
C VAL A 96 -6.40 -5.57 -5.46
N ALA A 97 -5.08 -5.69 -5.56
CA ALA A 97 -4.23 -6.03 -4.41
C ALA A 97 -4.39 -5.07 -3.22
N GLY A 98 -4.60 -3.78 -3.50
CA GLY A 98 -4.80 -2.72 -2.50
C GLY A 98 -6.23 -2.58 -1.98
N ASN A 99 -7.22 -3.27 -2.55
CA ASN A 99 -8.61 -3.16 -2.12
C ASN A 99 -8.84 -3.95 -0.81
N PRO A 100 -9.40 -3.33 0.26
CA PRO A 100 -9.70 -4.01 1.52
C PRO A 100 -10.67 -5.20 1.40
N SER A 101 -11.51 -5.21 0.36
CA SER A 101 -12.48 -6.27 0.06
C SER A 101 -11.87 -7.45 -0.70
N SER A 102 -10.58 -7.39 -1.05
CA SER A 102 -9.89 -8.48 -1.73
C SER A 102 -9.70 -9.69 -0.82
N GLY A 103 -10.33 -10.80 -1.21
CA GLY A 103 -10.28 -12.05 -0.48
C GLY A 103 -8.91 -12.74 -0.57
N SER A 104 -8.65 -13.66 0.37
CA SER A 104 -7.39 -14.41 0.44
C SER A 104 -7.11 -15.25 -0.81
N TYR A 105 -8.15 -15.77 -1.48
CA TYR A 105 -8.00 -16.50 -2.74
C TYR A 105 -7.43 -15.58 -3.84
N CYS A 106 -8.08 -14.44 -4.08
CA CYS A 106 -7.63 -13.44 -5.05
C CYS A 106 -6.21 -12.94 -4.75
N LEU A 107 -5.91 -12.59 -3.49
CA LEU A 107 -4.57 -12.17 -3.09
C LEU A 107 -3.53 -13.28 -3.27
N GLY A 108 -3.91 -14.54 -3.06
CA GLY A 108 -3.05 -15.70 -3.31
C GLY A 108 -2.62 -15.78 -4.78
N GLU A 109 -3.55 -15.55 -5.71
CA GLU A 109 -3.28 -15.52 -7.15
C GLU A 109 -2.40 -14.32 -7.53
N LEU A 110 -2.73 -13.11 -7.06
CA LEU A 110 -1.90 -11.90 -7.31
C LEU A 110 -0.50 -11.99 -6.70
N ALA A 111 -0.32 -12.75 -5.64
CA ALA A 111 1.00 -13.01 -5.09
C ALA A 111 1.85 -13.87 -6.05
N ARG A 112 1.26 -14.56 -7.03
CA ARG A 112 1.94 -15.31 -8.08
C ARG A 112 2.05 -14.52 -9.40
N ASP A 113 1.66 -13.25 -9.42
CA ASP A 113 1.68 -12.43 -10.62
C ASP A 113 3.09 -12.31 -11.20
N ASP A 114 3.18 -12.23 -12.53
CA ASP A 114 4.44 -12.04 -13.23
C ASP A 114 5.00 -10.62 -13.03
N ASP A 115 4.13 -9.63 -12.79
CA ASP A 115 4.54 -8.26 -12.51
C ASP A 115 4.97 -8.09 -11.05
N VAL A 116 6.24 -7.78 -10.87
CA VAL A 116 6.85 -7.55 -9.55
C VAL A 116 6.12 -6.47 -8.75
N ARG A 117 5.57 -5.43 -9.38
CA ARG A 117 4.86 -4.35 -8.69
C ARG A 117 3.55 -4.85 -8.10
N VAL A 118 2.85 -5.74 -8.82
CA VAL A 118 1.65 -6.40 -8.30
C VAL A 118 2.03 -7.28 -7.11
N LYS A 119 3.04 -8.16 -7.26
CA LYS A 119 3.53 -9.00 -6.15
C LYS A 119 3.90 -8.20 -4.91
N ALA A 120 4.63 -7.09 -5.06
CA ALA A 120 5.08 -6.25 -3.94
C ALA A 120 3.91 -5.56 -3.23
N LEU A 121 2.91 -5.07 -3.97
CA LEU A 121 1.70 -4.50 -3.38
C LEU A 121 0.90 -5.59 -2.66
N THR A 122 0.68 -6.73 -3.30
CA THR A 122 0.00 -7.88 -2.69
C THR A 122 0.69 -8.36 -1.43
N ALA A 123 2.04 -8.41 -1.42
CA ALA A 123 2.84 -8.81 -0.27
C ALA A 123 2.64 -7.91 0.96
N SER A 124 2.14 -6.69 0.78
CA SER A 124 1.81 -5.77 1.88
C SER A 124 0.37 -5.93 2.40
N SER A 125 -0.48 -6.69 1.69
CA SER A 125 -1.91 -6.83 2.00
C SER A 125 -2.14 -7.76 3.20
N ALA A 126 -3.06 -7.37 4.10
CA ALA A 126 -3.34 -8.10 5.33
C ALA A 126 -4.10 -9.43 5.13
N GLY A 127 -4.70 -9.64 3.94
CA GLY A 127 -5.49 -10.84 3.62
C GLY A 127 -4.68 -12.05 3.15
N LEU A 128 -3.35 -11.94 3.08
CA LEU A 128 -2.48 -13.05 2.66
C LEU A 128 -2.38 -14.15 3.72
N THR A 129 -2.28 -15.39 3.26
CA THR A 129 -2.02 -16.53 4.15
C THR A 129 -0.54 -16.61 4.51
N VAL A 130 -0.23 -17.31 5.61
CA VAL A 130 1.17 -17.60 6.00
C VAL A 130 1.92 -18.33 4.88
N LYS A 131 1.25 -19.19 4.11
CA LYS A 131 1.83 -19.92 2.97
C LYS A 131 2.20 -18.97 1.83
N ASP A 132 1.37 -17.97 1.55
CA ASP A 132 1.67 -16.97 0.52
C ASP A 132 2.82 -16.06 0.94
N LEU A 133 2.87 -15.65 2.20
CA LEU A 133 3.99 -14.88 2.74
C LEU A 133 5.30 -15.68 2.76
N ASP A 134 5.28 -16.98 3.10
CA ASP A 134 6.47 -17.84 3.02
C ASP A 134 7.03 -17.98 1.60
N ARG A 135 6.14 -17.98 0.60
CA ARG A 135 6.52 -18.01 -0.82
C ARG A 135 7.10 -16.67 -1.25
N LEU A 136 6.43 -15.56 -0.96
CA LEU A 136 6.89 -14.21 -1.32
C LEU A 136 8.20 -13.82 -0.59
N ALA A 137 8.45 -14.37 0.61
CA ALA A 137 9.72 -14.19 1.32
C ALA A 137 10.92 -14.79 0.57
N LYS A 138 10.68 -15.67 -0.40
CA LYS A 138 11.70 -16.31 -1.25
C LYS A 138 11.73 -15.73 -2.66
N ASP A 139 10.98 -14.66 -2.92
CA ASP A 139 10.94 -14.02 -4.23
C ASP A 139 12.31 -13.46 -4.59
N ASP A 140 12.68 -13.52 -5.88
CA ASP A 140 13.97 -13.02 -6.35
C ASP A 140 14.09 -11.50 -6.19
N ASP A 141 12.97 -10.76 -6.28
CA ASP A 141 12.98 -9.31 -6.15
C ASP A 141 12.95 -8.85 -4.69
N SER A 142 13.93 -8.03 -4.30
CA SER A 142 14.06 -7.55 -2.92
C SER A 142 12.91 -6.65 -2.48
N ARG A 143 12.19 -5.98 -3.41
CA ARG A 143 11.02 -5.16 -3.06
C ARG A 143 9.85 -6.02 -2.59
N VAL A 144 9.69 -7.21 -3.18
CA VAL A 144 8.68 -8.18 -2.75
C VAL A 144 9.04 -8.71 -1.36
N ARG A 145 10.30 -9.11 -1.15
CA ARG A 145 10.77 -9.58 0.17
C ARG A 145 10.67 -8.49 1.24
N ALA A 146 10.96 -7.23 0.91
CA ALA A 146 10.84 -6.10 1.82
C ALA A 146 9.37 -5.82 2.20
N ALA A 147 8.44 -5.94 1.25
CA ALA A 147 7.01 -5.85 1.52
C ALA A 147 6.55 -6.95 2.49
N VAL A 148 7.01 -8.19 2.32
CA VAL A 148 6.75 -9.28 3.27
C VAL A 148 7.32 -8.96 4.66
N ALA A 149 8.53 -8.43 4.73
CA ALA A 149 9.17 -8.05 5.99
C ALA A 149 8.37 -6.99 6.77
N MET A 150 7.67 -6.08 6.08
CA MET A 150 6.81 -5.06 6.68
C MET A 150 5.39 -5.56 7.00
N ASN A 151 4.98 -6.71 6.47
CA ASN A 151 3.63 -7.22 6.64
C ASN A 151 3.38 -7.70 8.09
N ARG A 152 2.30 -7.24 8.71
CA ARG A 152 1.93 -7.62 10.09
C ARG A 152 1.49 -9.08 10.23
N GLY A 153 1.10 -9.71 9.12
CA GLY A 153 0.77 -11.14 9.04
C GLY A 153 2.00 -12.05 8.89
N ALA A 154 3.21 -11.50 8.72
CA ALA A 154 4.42 -12.29 8.60
C ALA A 154 4.71 -13.04 9.91
N SER A 155 5.00 -14.34 9.79
CA SER A 155 5.37 -15.14 10.95
C SER A 155 6.78 -14.78 11.44
N GLN A 156 7.05 -15.02 12.72
CA GLN A 156 8.40 -14.81 13.27
C GLN A 156 9.46 -15.67 12.57
N ASP A 157 9.09 -16.83 12.04
CA ASP A 157 9.99 -17.70 11.25
C ASP A 157 10.36 -17.05 9.90
N VAL A 158 9.38 -16.45 9.21
CA VAL A 158 9.62 -15.67 7.98
C VAL A 158 10.52 -14.49 8.28
N LEU A 159 10.20 -13.70 9.31
CA LEU A 159 11.01 -12.53 9.70
C LEU A 159 12.43 -12.94 10.12
N SER A 160 12.58 -14.06 10.82
CA SER A 160 13.89 -14.56 11.22
C SER A 160 14.76 -14.92 10.02
N ARG A 161 14.20 -15.57 8.98
CA ARG A 161 14.95 -15.86 7.75
C ARG A 161 15.34 -14.60 6.99
N LEU A 162 14.42 -13.63 6.89
CA LEU A 162 14.68 -12.35 6.22
C LEU A 162 15.66 -11.45 6.97
N SER A 163 15.94 -11.71 8.26
CA SER A 163 16.89 -10.89 9.04
C SER A 163 18.33 -10.96 8.54
N ALA A 164 18.66 -12.02 7.79
CA ALA A 164 19.95 -12.21 7.14
C ALA A 164 19.91 -11.90 5.63
N ASP A 165 18.86 -11.24 5.14
CA ASP A 165 18.75 -10.88 3.72
C ASP A 165 19.91 -9.97 3.30
N SER A 166 20.43 -10.17 2.09
CA SER A 166 21.50 -9.34 1.53
C SER A 166 21.07 -7.88 1.33
N ASP A 167 19.79 -7.64 1.09
CA ASP A 167 19.25 -6.31 0.84
C ASP A 167 18.88 -5.62 2.16
N TRP A 168 19.50 -4.46 2.41
CA TRP A 168 19.26 -3.66 3.62
C TRP A 168 17.80 -3.21 3.75
N GLN A 169 17.05 -3.03 2.65
CA GLN A 169 15.63 -2.64 2.69
C GLN A 169 14.77 -3.74 3.28
N VAL A 170 15.10 -5.01 3.00
CA VAL A 170 14.40 -6.16 3.57
C VAL A 170 14.63 -6.20 5.09
N ARG A 171 15.88 -6.06 5.52
CA ARG A 171 16.24 -6.01 6.94
C ARG A 171 15.61 -4.81 7.66
N ALA A 172 15.61 -3.64 7.03
CA ALA A 172 14.95 -2.43 7.53
C ALA A 172 13.43 -2.62 7.67
N GLY A 173 12.80 -3.34 6.74
CA GLY A 173 11.38 -3.70 6.80
C GLY A 173 11.01 -4.46 8.07
N ILE A 174 11.87 -5.40 8.51
CA ILE A 174 11.72 -6.10 9.79
C ILE A 174 11.88 -5.11 10.95
N GLY A 175 12.90 -4.25 10.87
CA GLY A 175 13.15 -3.21 11.85
C GLY A 175 11.95 -2.30 12.07
N ALA A 176 11.18 -1.99 11.03
CA ALA A 176 9.95 -1.19 11.09
C ALA A 176 8.67 -1.99 11.42
N ASN A 177 8.72 -3.33 11.41
CA ASN A 177 7.55 -4.16 11.59
C ASN A 177 7.08 -4.18 13.06
N PRO A 178 5.84 -3.77 13.38
CA PRO A 178 5.35 -3.72 14.76
C PRO A 178 5.21 -5.10 15.41
N VAL A 179 5.20 -6.20 14.65
CA VAL A 179 5.15 -7.56 15.19
C VAL A 179 6.52 -8.21 15.33
N ALA A 180 7.61 -7.55 14.93
CA ALA A 180 8.95 -8.13 15.02
C ALA A 180 9.31 -8.49 16.46
N ALA A 181 9.77 -9.73 16.69
CA ALA A 181 10.21 -10.16 18.01
C ALA A 181 11.39 -9.33 18.51
N MET A 182 11.44 -9.10 19.83
CA MET A 182 12.52 -8.34 20.49
C MET A 182 13.91 -8.85 20.13
N VAL A 183 14.09 -10.18 19.95
CA VAL A 183 15.38 -10.78 19.58
C VAL A 183 15.84 -10.31 18.19
N LEU A 184 14.91 -10.18 17.24
CA LEU A 184 15.21 -9.65 15.90
C LEU A 184 15.56 -8.17 15.99
N LEU A 185 14.80 -7.38 16.76
CA LEU A 185 15.10 -5.96 16.97
C LEU A 185 16.48 -5.74 17.63
N ARG A 186 16.86 -6.57 18.61
CA ARG A 186 18.21 -6.54 19.19
C ARG A 186 19.30 -6.84 18.17
N THR A 187 19.06 -7.82 17.29
CA THR A 187 20.02 -8.22 16.26
C THR A 187 20.21 -7.08 15.25
N LEU A 188 19.10 -6.55 14.72
CA LEU A 188 19.09 -5.47 13.73
C LEU A 188 19.54 -4.12 14.28
N ALA A 189 19.51 -3.91 15.60
CA ALA A 189 20.11 -2.73 16.23
C ALA A 189 21.64 -2.68 16.09
N THR A 190 22.27 -3.80 15.73
CA THR A 190 23.72 -3.91 15.47
C THR A 190 24.04 -4.09 13.99
N ASP A 191 23.05 -3.90 13.11
CA ASP A 191 23.22 -4.05 11.66
C ASP A 191 24.29 -3.09 11.12
N GLU A 192 25.00 -3.54 10.08
CA GLU A 192 26.01 -2.73 9.41
C GLU A 192 25.42 -1.46 8.78
N ASP A 193 24.20 -1.53 8.24
CA ASP A 193 23.54 -0.41 7.58
C ASP A 193 22.81 0.46 8.60
N TRP A 194 23.18 1.74 8.64
CA TRP A 194 22.59 2.70 9.57
C TRP A 194 21.08 2.87 9.37
N ARG A 195 20.54 2.65 8.15
CA ARG A 195 19.10 2.75 7.87
C ARG A 195 18.31 1.62 8.52
N VAL A 196 18.91 0.43 8.62
CA VAL A 196 18.32 -0.69 9.36
C VAL A 196 18.27 -0.36 10.85
N ARG A 197 19.39 0.14 11.41
CA ARG A 197 19.45 0.58 12.82
C ARG A 197 18.45 1.71 13.12
N ALA A 198 18.30 2.67 12.21
CA ALA A 198 17.32 3.77 12.34
C ALA A 198 15.87 3.28 12.26
N SER A 199 15.61 2.23 11.48
CA SER A 199 14.27 1.60 11.41
C SER A 199 13.92 0.92 12.73
N VAL A 200 14.88 0.22 13.35
CA VAL A 200 14.72 -0.33 14.70
C VAL A 200 14.50 0.78 15.72
N ALA A 201 15.28 1.87 15.67
CA ALA A 201 15.11 3.00 16.58
C ALA A 201 13.70 3.63 16.49
N SER A 202 13.14 3.71 15.28
CA SER A 202 11.81 4.28 15.02
C SER A 202 10.65 3.34 15.40
N ASN A 203 10.93 2.06 15.66
CA ASN A 203 9.89 1.09 15.95
C ASN A 203 9.38 1.20 17.39
N GLY A 204 8.05 1.34 17.52
CA GLY A 204 7.37 1.44 18.81
C GLY A 204 7.55 0.21 19.72
N ALA A 205 7.79 -0.97 19.13
CA ALA A 205 8.05 -2.21 19.85
C ALA A 205 9.51 -2.38 20.31
N THR A 206 10.41 -1.45 19.94
CA THR A 206 11.83 -1.54 20.30
C THR A 206 12.03 -1.39 21.81
N PRO A 207 12.69 -2.36 22.47
CA PRO A 207 12.94 -2.33 23.91
C PRO A 207 13.76 -1.11 24.31
N ILE A 208 13.51 -0.57 25.51
CA ILE A 208 14.13 0.68 25.98
C ILE A 208 15.65 0.57 26.04
N GLU A 209 16.19 -0.59 26.43
CA GLU A 209 17.61 -0.86 26.48
C GLU A 209 18.27 -0.84 25.08
N VAL A 210 17.55 -1.24 24.04
CA VAL A 210 18.01 -1.15 22.65
C VAL A 210 17.98 0.30 22.19
N LEU A 211 16.94 1.06 22.54
CA LEU A 211 16.87 2.50 22.25
C LEU A 211 17.98 3.28 22.95
N SER A 212 18.32 2.95 24.20
CA SER A 212 19.42 3.58 24.92
C SER A 212 20.77 3.35 24.24
N ALA A 213 21.00 2.16 23.68
CA ALA A 213 22.18 1.88 22.87
C ALA A 213 22.19 2.68 21.56
N LEU A 214 21.06 2.71 20.84
CA LEU A 214 20.91 3.44 19.57
C LEU A 214 20.97 4.97 19.74
N ALA A 215 20.66 5.50 20.93
CA ALA A 215 20.85 6.92 21.26
C ALA A 215 22.34 7.34 21.28
N LEU A 216 23.25 6.37 21.37
CA LEU A 216 24.71 6.55 21.32
C LEU A 216 25.30 6.08 19.99
N ASP A 217 24.47 5.76 18.98
CA ASP A 217 24.93 5.28 17.68
C ASP A 217 25.86 6.29 17.00
N GLY A 218 26.80 5.79 16.18
CA GLY A 218 27.71 6.63 15.41
C GLY A 218 26.99 7.50 14.37
N ASP A 219 25.86 7.02 13.85
CA ASP A 219 25.07 7.73 12.85
C ASP A 219 24.06 8.72 13.48
N GLU A 220 23.98 9.93 12.93
CA GLU A 220 23.09 10.98 13.43
C GLU A 220 21.60 10.67 13.21
N GLY A 221 21.25 10.03 12.09
CA GLY A 221 19.88 9.62 11.79
C GLY A 221 19.38 8.59 12.80
N VAL A 222 20.23 7.62 13.15
CA VAL A 222 19.93 6.62 14.19
C VAL A 222 19.71 7.26 15.56
N ARG A 223 20.62 8.14 15.98
CA ARG A 223 20.49 8.86 17.27
C ARG A 223 19.20 9.70 17.32
N SER A 224 18.85 10.33 16.22
CA SER A 224 17.64 11.15 16.11
C SER A 224 16.37 10.30 16.21
N ALA A 225 16.35 9.15 15.52
CA ALA A 225 15.24 8.21 15.58
C ALA A 225 15.05 7.58 16.98
N ALA A 226 16.13 7.35 17.73
CA ALA A 226 16.07 6.78 19.08
C ALA A 226 15.50 7.75 20.13
N ARG A 227 15.52 9.06 19.85
CA ARG A 227 14.94 10.10 20.71
C ARG A 227 13.41 10.12 20.54
N ARG A 228 12.71 9.25 21.28
CA ARG A 228 11.23 9.27 21.29
C ARG A 228 10.72 10.65 21.74
N PRO A 229 9.67 11.22 21.11
CA PRO A 229 9.06 12.50 21.51
C PRO A 229 8.41 12.52 22.91
N THR A 230 8.43 11.40 23.66
CA THR A 230 7.77 11.27 24.98
C THR A 230 8.73 11.33 26.17
N MET A 231 10.04 11.46 25.97
CA MET A 231 10.91 11.91 27.05
C MET A 231 10.82 13.44 27.09
N LYS A 232 9.93 13.98 27.95
CA LYS A 232 10.12 15.34 28.46
C LYS A 232 11.59 15.44 28.89
N ASP A 233 12.31 16.39 28.31
CA ASP A 233 13.64 16.74 28.79
C ASP A 233 13.59 16.84 30.32
N PRO A 234 14.48 16.16 31.08
CA PRO A 234 14.63 16.52 32.48
C PRO A 234 15.02 18.00 32.50
N ALA A 235 14.19 18.81 33.14
CA ALA A 235 14.43 20.24 33.29
C ALA A 235 15.88 20.45 33.76
N PRO A 236 16.60 21.45 33.22
CA PRO A 236 17.97 21.70 33.65
C PRO A 236 17.97 21.95 35.15
N SER A 237 18.81 21.21 35.87
CA SER A 237 19.03 21.41 37.30
C SER A 237 19.46 22.86 37.53
N GLU A 238 18.61 23.65 38.16
CA GLU A 238 18.97 24.98 38.64
C GLU A 238 20.03 24.82 39.74
N THR A 239 21.26 25.24 39.45
CA THR A 239 22.29 25.59 40.43
C THR A 239 22.35 27.10 40.59
#